data_AF-A0A9P5U1C7-F1
#
_entry.id   AF-A0A9P5U1C7-F1
#
_cell.length_a   1.000
_cell.length_b   1.000
_cell.length_c   1.000
_cell.angle_alpha   90.00
_cell.angle_beta   90.00
_cell.angle_gamma   90.00
#
_symmetry.space_group_name_H-M   'P 1'
#
loop_
_entity.id
_entity.type
_entity.pdbx_description
1 polymer ?
#
loop_
_entity_poly.entity_id
_entity_poly.type
_entity_poly.pdbx_seq_one_letter_code
_entity_poly.pdbx_strand_id
1 'polypeptide(L)'
;ILQQVKLGPNLSEGQRAKVEGLLAEYMDCFALSVSRVHPVPGAVHRLDIPEGAEFSKKVRQKSLTPPQREYLHGKIDELLDTGVIKWCKPDEVKCVSPLTL
;
A
#
# COMPACT_ATOMS: atom_id res chain seq x y z
N ILE A 1 -14.77 2.86 4.26
CA ILE A 1 -14.28 4.05 5.01
C ILE A 1 -15.19 4.38 6.19
N LEU A 2 -16.48 4.66 6.04
CA LEU A 2 -17.35 4.93 7.21
C LEU A 2 -17.34 3.79 8.26
N GLN A 3 -17.32 2.52 7.83
CA GLN A 3 -17.16 1.36 8.72
C GLN A 3 -15.73 1.19 9.31
N GLN A 4 -14.74 1.89 8.74
CA GLN A 4 -13.33 1.85 9.15
C GLN A 4 -12.94 3.05 10.03
N VAL A 5 -13.83 4.04 10.16
CA VAL A 5 -13.59 5.27 10.93
C VAL A 5 -14.45 5.23 12.19
N LYS A 6 -13.83 5.46 13.34
CA LYS A 6 -14.54 5.53 14.62
C LYS A 6 -14.85 6.98 14.96
N LEU A 7 -16.11 7.39 14.85
CA LEU A 7 -16.58 8.70 15.28
C LEU A 7 -16.85 8.70 16.79
N GLY A 8 -16.23 9.63 17.52
CA GLY A 8 -16.42 9.78 18.96
C GLY A 8 -17.85 10.16 19.34
N PRO A 9 -18.22 10.01 20.63
CA PRO A 9 -19.58 10.28 21.10
C PRO A 9 -19.93 11.77 21.18
N ASN A 10 -18.93 12.67 21.17
CA ASN A 10 -19.10 14.11 21.40
C ASN A 10 -19.57 14.89 20.16
N LEU A 11 -20.32 14.25 19.27
CA LEU A 11 -20.90 14.88 18.08
C LEU A 11 -22.42 14.85 18.21
N SER A 12 -23.06 16.01 18.07
CA SER A 12 -24.49 16.07 17.83
C SER A 12 -24.85 15.35 16.52
N GLU A 13 -26.11 14.96 16.36
CA GLU A 13 -26.59 14.28 15.15
C GLU A 13 -26.28 15.09 13.87
N GLY A 14 -26.50 16.41 13.92
CA GLY A 14 -26.19 17.30 12.79
C GLY A 14 -24.70 17.40 12.47
N GLN A 15 -23.82 17.35 13.49
CA GLN A 15 -22.37 17.33 13.28
C GLN A 15 -21.90 15.98 12.74
N ARG A 16 -22.47 14.89 13.26
CA ARG A 16 -22.18 13.53 12.79
C ARG A 16 -22.53 13.39 11.31
N ALA A 17 -23.73 13.82 10.91
CA ALA A 17 -24.15 13.78 9.52
C ALA A 17 -23.21 14.57 8.59
N LYS A 18 -22.72 15.74 9.04
CA LYS A 18 -21.73 16.53 8.28
C LYS A 18 -20.40 15.80 8.12
N VAL A 19 -19.90 15.16 9.19
CA VAL A 19 -18.66 14.39 9.14
C VAL A 19 -18.79 13.17 8.23
N GLU A 20 -19.91 12.44 8.34
CA GLU A 20 -20.19 11.29 7.47
C GLU A 20 -20.29 11.71 6.00
N GLY A 21 -20.96 12.83 5.71
CA GLY A 21 -21.02 13.41 4.37
C GLY A 21 -19.64 13.76 3.82
N LEU A 22 -18.79 14.41 4.62
CA LEU A 22 -17.43 14.79 4.22
C LEU A 22 -16.53 13.56 3.97
N LEU A 23 -16.64 12.53 4.80
CA LEU A 23 -15.92 11.27 4.61
C LEU A 23 -16.38 10.51 3.35
N ALA A 24 -17.66 10.64 2.98
CA ALA A 24 -18.20 10.06 1.76
C ALA A 24 -17.77 10.85 0.52
N GLU A 25 -17.80 12.18 0.58
CA GLU A 25 -17.40 13.08 -0.50
C GLU A 25 -15.91 12.91 -0.85
N TYR A 26 -15.04 12.85 0.16
CA TYR A 26 -13.59 12.76 -0.02
C TYR A 26 -13.06 11.36 0.28
N MET A 27 -13.80 10.34 -0.15
CA MET A 27 -13.45 8.94 0.13
C MET A 27 -12.07 8.54 -0.41
N ASP A 28 -11.60 9.19 -1.46
CA ASP A 28 -10.29 9.04 -2.07
C ASP A 28 -9.16 9.66 -1.22
N CYS A 29 -9.43 10.78 -0.54
CA CYS A 29 -8.48 11.47 0.34
C CYS A 29 -8.40 10.84 1.73
N PHE A 30 -9.53 10.33 2.25
CA PHE A 30 -9.59 9.59 3.52
C PHE A 30 -9.38 8.09 3.34
N ALA A 31 -8.86 7.67 2.18
CA ALA A 31 -8.73 6.28 1.80
C ALA A 31 -7.79 5.51 2.74
N LEU A 32 -8.39 4.85 3.72
CA LEU A 32 -7.82 3.71 4.45
C LEU A 32 -7.80 2.43 3.58
N SER A 33 -8.06 2.54 2.27
CA SER A 33 -8.07 1.42 1.33
C SER A 33 -7.27 1.76 0.08
N VAL A 34 -6.38 0.85 -0.28
CA VAL A 34 -5.52 1.01 -1.45
C VAL A 34 -6.31 0.93 -2.75
N SER A 35 -7.48 0.28 -2.74
CA SER A 35 -8.38 0.17 -3.90
C SER A 35 -8.93 1.48 -4.44
N ARG A 36 -8.82 2.57 -3.67
CA ARG A 36 -9.27 3.92 -4.06
C ARG A 36 -8.14 4.82 -4.51
N VAL A 37 -6.89 4.35 -4.44
CA VAL A 37 -5.73 5.08 -4.95
C VAL A 37 -5.58 4.78 -6.43
N HIS A 38 -5.86 5.78 -7.26
CA HIS A 38 -5.66 5.68 -8.71
C HIS A 38 -4.30 6.25 -9.12
N PRO A 39 -3.52 5.56 -9.96
CA PRO A 39 -2.32 6.13 -10.51
C PRO A 39 -2.68 7.35 -11.37
N VAL A 40 -1.92 8.43 -11.24
CA VAL A 40 -2.08 9.61 -12.10
C VAL A 40 -1.69 9.21 -13.53
N PRO A 41 -2.59 9.35 -14.54
CA PRO A 41 -2.28 8.95 -15.91
C PRO A 41 -1.03 9.65 -16.43
N GLY A 42 -0.06 8.86 -16.89
CA GLY A 42 1.20 9.37 -17.45
C GLY A 42 2.25 9.81 -16.43
N ALA A 43 1.97 9.76 -15.12
CA ALA A 43 2.99 10.03 -14.11
C ALA A 43 3.96 8.85 -14.03
N VAL A 44 5.22 9.09 -14.43
CA VAL A 44 6.30 8.11 -14.34
C VAL A 44 7.36 8.63 -13.39
N HIS A 45 7.62 7.90 -12.31
CA HIS A 45 8.77 8.17 -11.46
C HIS A 45 10.03 7.61 -12.14
N ARG A 46 10.96 8.49 -12.54
CA ARG A 46 12.24 8.10 -13.12
C ARG A 46 13.30 8.16 -12.02
N LEU A 47 13.98 7.03 -11.81
CA LEU A 47 15.16 6.97 -10.94
C LEU A 47 16.39 7.21 -11.80
N ASP A 48 17.08 8.33 -11.57
CA ASP A 48 18.33 8.67 -12.26
C ASP A 48 19.50 7.90 -11.62
N ILE A 49 19.61 6.63 -12.01
CA ILE A 49 20.67 5.73 -11.53
C ILE A 49 21.89 5.87 -12.44
N PRO A 50 23.07 6.26 -11.92
CA PRO A 50 24.30 6.31 -12.70
C PRO A 50 24.64 4.97 -13.35
N GLU A 51 25.23 5.01 -14.53
CA GLU A 51 25.77 3.82 -15.17
C GLU A 51 26.86 3.18 -14.30
N GLY A 52 26.83 1.86 -14.15
CA GLY A 52 27.76 1.14 -13.28
C GLY A 52 27.48 1.23 -11.78
N ALA A 53 26.38 1.87 -11.34
CA ALA A 53 26.02 1.91 -9.92
C ALA A 53 25.82 0.50 -9.35
N GLU A 54 26.57 0.17 -8.30
CA GLU A 54 26.40 -1.07 -7.54
C GLU A 54 25.46 -0.86 -6.36
N PHE A 55 24.53 -1.81 -6.17
CA PHE A 55 23.61 -1.82 -5.05
C PHE A 55 23.82 -3.07 -4.20
N SER A 56 23.55 -2.96 -2.91
CA SER A 56 23.55 -4.13 -2.03
C SER A 56 22.48 -5.13 -2.48
N LYS A 57 22.91 -6.32 -2.91
CA LYS A 57 22.03 -7.46 -3.17
C LYS A 57 21.77 -8.29 -1.91
N LYS A 58 22.35 -7.91 -0.77
CA LYS A 58 22.21 -8.64 0.51
C LYS A 58 20.90 -8.25 1.20
N VAL A 59 19.80 -8.83 0.75
CA VAL A 59 18.50 -8.67 1.40
C VAL A 59 18.29 -9.81 2.38
N ARG A 60 18.18 -9.50 3.68
CA ARG A 60 17.77 -10.48 4.69
C ARG A 60 16.27 -10.31 4.94
N GLN A 61 15.47 -11.30 4.56
CA GLN A 61 14.05 -11.28 4.89
C GLN A 61 13.90 -11.44 6.42
N LYS A 62 13.22 -10.50 7.06
CA LYS A 62 12.94 -10.56 8.49
C LYS A 62 11.96 -11.71 8.75
N SER A 63 12.30 -12.60 9.68
CA SER A 63 11.36 -13.63 10.14
C SER A 63 10.15 -12.98 10.79
N LEU A 64 8.96 -13.35 10.34
CA LEU A 64 7.69 -12.85 10.86
C LEU A 64 7.06 -13.87 11.81
N THR A 65 6.50 -13.39 12.92
CA THR A 65 5.63 -14.21 13.79
C THR A 65 4.37 -14.61 13.02
N PRO A 66 3.65 -15.69 13.43
CA PRO A 66 2.45 -16.12 12.73
C PRO A 66 1.39 -15.00 12.55
N PRO A 67 1.05 -14.19 13.58
CA PRO A 67 0.08 -13.10 13.41
C PRO A 67 0.57 -12.00 12.44
N GLN A 68 1.87 -11.70 12.45
CA GLN A 68 2.45 -10.72 11.53
C GLN A 68 2.38 -11.20 10.08
N ARG A 69 2.60 -12.50 9.86
CA ARG A 69 2.53 -13.11 8.54
C ARG A 69 1.12 -13.07 7.97
N GLU A 70 0.14 -13.47 8.77
CA GLU A 70 -1.28 -13.44 8.37
C GLU A 70 -1.73 -12.03 7.99
N TYR A 71 -1.42 -11.04 8.84
CA TYR A 71 -1.69 -9.64 8.54
C TYR A 71 -1.00 -9.17 7.25
N LEU A 72 0.30 -9.46 7.11
CA LEU A 72 1.08 -9.00 5.96
C LEU A 72 0.61 -9.64 4.66
N HIS A 73 0.31 -10.94 4.66
CA HIS A 73 -0.18 -11.65 3.48
C HIS A 73 -1.52 -11.07 3.02
N GLY A 74 -2.47 -10.83 3.94
CA GLY A 74 -3.73 -10.19 3.58
C GLY A 74 -3.54 -8.79 2.97
N LYS A 75 -2.51 -8.05 3.39
CA LYS A 75 -2.16 -6.77 2.77
C LYS A 75 -1.49 -6.91 1.41
N ILE A 76 -0.64 -7.91 1.22
CA ILE A 76 -0.05 -8.22 -0.09
C ILE A 76 -1.16 -8.57 -1.10
N ASP A 77 -2.13 -9.37 -0.69
CA ASP A 77 -3.28 -9.72 -1.53
C ASP A 77 -4.10 -8.48 -1.92
N GLU A 78 -4.40 -7.57 -0.98
CA GLU A 78 -5.05 -6.29 -1.28
C GLU A 78 -4.25 -5.46 -2.30
N LEU A 79 -2.92 -5.42 -2.19
CA LEU A 79 -2.06 -4.67 -3.12
C LEU A 79 -1.97 -5.32 -4.51
N LEU A 80 -2.05 -6.65 -4.58
CA LEU A 80 -2.07 -7.39 -5.84
C LEU A 80 -3.41 -7.19 -6.56
N ASP A 81 -4.52 -7.32 -5.84
CA ASP A 81 -5.87 -7.14 -6.38
C ASP A 81 -6.10 -5.74 -6.94
N THR A 82 -5.47 -4.74 -6.31
CA THR A 82 -5.53 -3.33 -6.73
C THR A 82 -4.52 -2.98 -7.82
N GLY A 83 -3.62 -3.90 -8.17
CA GLY A 83 -2.58 -3.70 -9.18
C GLY A 83 -1.46 -2.74 -8.76
N VAL A 84 -1.38 -2.38 -7.47
CA VAL A 84 -0.31 -1.53 -6.93
C VAL A 84 1.03 -2.26 -6.94
N ILE A 85 1.02 -3.56 -6.67
CA ILE A 85 2.18 -4.42 -6.83
C ILE A 85 1.87 -5.54 -7.84
N LYS A 86 2.92 -6.16 -8.36
CA LYS A 86 2.81 -7.31 -9.26
C LYS A 86 3.91 -8.32 -8.96
N TRP A 87 3.66 -9.56 -9.34
CA TRP A 87 4.70 -10.56 -9.43
C TRP A 87 5.77 -10.10 -10.44
N CYS A 88 7.02 -10.26 -10.06
CA CYS A 88 8.17 -10.04 -10.93
C CYS A 88 9.10 -11.23 -10.81
N LYS A 89 9.82 -11.51 -11.90
CA LYS A 89 10.87 -12.50 -11.86
C LYS A 89 12.16 -11.86 -11.31
N PRO A 90 13.02 -12.62 -10.63
CA PRO A 90 14.28 -12.09 -10.09
C PRO A 90 15.18 -11.38 -11.12
N ASP A 91 15.17 -11.84 -12.37
CA ASP A 91 15.92 -11.28 -13.50
C ASP A 91 15.37 -9.93 -13.99
N GLU A 92 14.12 -9.59 -13.66
CA GLU A 92 13.49 -8.31 -13.99
C GLU A 92 13.88 -7.20 -13.00
N VAL A 93 14.60 -7.53 -11.92
CA VAL A 93 14.93 -6.61 -10.83
C VAL A 93 16.44 -6.50 -10.65
N LYS A 94 16.99 -5.28 -10.77
CA LYS A 94 18.44 -5.02 -10.65
C LYS A 94 19.05 -5.49 -9.32
N CYS A 95 18.28 -5.48 -8.24
CA CYS A 95 18.76 -5.66 -6.86
C CYS A 95 18.01 -6.77 -6.14
N VAL A 96 18.21 -8.03 -6.55
CA VAL A 96 17.65 -9.19 -5.87
C VAL A 96 18.77 -10.04 -5.28
N SER A 97 18.58 -10.50 -4.03
CA SER A 97 19.40 -11.58 -3.47
C SER A 97 19.02 -12.87 -4.19
N PRO A 98 19.97 -13.67 -4.69
CA PRO A 98 19.65 -15.01 -5.15
C PRO A 98 19.03 -15.76 -3.97
N LEU A 99 17.74 -16.05 -4.05
CA LEU A 99 17.07 -16.98 -3.16
C LEU A 99 17.46 -18.36 -3.66
N THR A 100 18.50 -18.94 -3.07
CA THR A 100 18.73 -20.37 -3.17
C THR A 100 17.60 -21.03 -2.38
N LEU A 101 16.62 -21.59 -3.09
CA LEU A 101 15.58 -22.46 -2.53
C LEU A 101 16.21 -23.69 -1.89
#